data_AF-A0A5K1FE94-F1
#
_entry.id   AF-A0A5K1FE94-F1
#
_cell.length_a   1.000
_cell.length_b   1.000
_cell.length_c   1.000
_cell.angle_alpha   90.00
_cell.angle_beta   90.00
_cell.angle_gamma   90.00
#
_symmetry.space_group_name_H-M   'P 1'
#
loop_
_entity.id
_entity.type
_entity.pdbx_description
1 polymer ?
#
loop_
_entity_poly.entity_id
_entity_poly.type
_entity_poly.pdbx_seq_one_letter_code
_entity_poly.pdbx_strand_id
1 'polypeptide(L)'
;MATTSWSPQLLVFQLGFSSFNLVVVLGQREVPSAHASLSNVTDQLALLSFKSLVTKDPYKVLSNWNSNITFCDWNGVSCSRGSQR
;
A
#
# COMPACT_ATOMS: atom_id res chain seq x y z
N MET A 1 -14.88 -13.28 -50.97
CA MET A 1 -13.83 -13.77 -50.05
C MET A 1 -12.94 -12.60 -49.65
N ALA A 2 -13.04 -12.10 -48.42
CA ALA A 2 -12.10 -11.12 -47.90
C ALA A 2 -10.91 -11.87 -47.31
N THR A 3 -9.76 -11.81 -47.98
CA THR A 3 -8.50 -12.32 -47.43
C THR A 3 -8.04 -11.33 -46.38
N THR A 4 -8.31 -11.61 -45.10
CA THR A 4 -7.63 -10.92 -44.00
C THR A 4 -6.16 -11.36 -44.03
N SER A 5 -5.37 -10.69 -44.87
CA SER A 5 -3.91 -10.75 -44.83
C SER A 5 -3.48 -10.13 -43.51
N TRP A 6 -3.45 -10.93 -42.45
CA TRP A 6 -2.90 -10.48 -41.18
C TRP A 6 -1.39 -10.44 -41.32
N SER A 7 -0.85 -9.24 -41.53
CA SER A 7 0.57 -9.00 -41.42
C SER A 7 1.05 -9.48 -40.04
N PRO A 8 2.14 -10.26 -39.93
CA PRO A 8 2.61 -10.84 -38.68
C PRO A 8 2.90 -9.78 -37.59
N GLN A 9 3.09 -8.52 -37.97
CA GLN A 9 3.22 -7.39 -37.06
C GLN A 9 1.93 -7.13 -36.26
N LEU A 10 0.75 -7.21 -36.88
CA LEU A 10 -0.53 -6.98 -36.20
C LEU A 10 -0.79 -8.04 -35.12
N LEU A 11 -0.45 -9.31 -35.37
CA LEU A 11 -0.59 -10.38 -34.39
C LEU A 11 0.32 -10.17 -33.16
N VAL A 12 1.55 -9.72 -33.36
CA VAL A 12 2.45 -9.36 -32.26
C VAL A 12 1.90 -8.19 -31.44
N PHE A 13 1.35 -7.16 -32.10
CA PHE A 13 0.72 -6.04 -31.42
C PHE A 13 -0.53 -6.46 -30.63
N GLN A 14 -1.36 -7.35 -31.15
CA GLN A 14 -2.55 -7.85 -30.45
C GLN A 14 -2.19 -8.73 -29.25
N LEU A 15 -1.21 -9.63 -29.38
CA LEU A 15 -0.72 -10.46 -28.27
C LEU A 15 -0.07 -9.62 -27.18
N GLY A 16 0.70 -8.60 -27.57
CA GLY A 16 1.27 -7.62 -26.65
C GLY A 16 0.18 -6.86 -25.90
N PHE A 17 -0.82 -6.31 -26.61
CA PHE A 17 -1.91 -5.59 -25.96
C PHE A 17 -2.68 -6.51 -24.99
N SER A 18 -2.94 -7.77 -25.36
CA SER A 18 -3.60 -8.74 -24.49
C SER A 18 -2.78 -9.07 -23.23
N SER A 19 -1.45 -9.21 -23.35
CA SER A 19 -0.59 -9.47 -22.19
C SER A 19 -0.49 -8.25 -21.28
N PHE A 20 -0.43 -7.04 -21.83
CA PHE A 20 -0.48 -5.80 -21.05
C PHE A 20 -1.80 -5.66 -20.28
N ASN A 21 -2.94 -5.93 -20.91
CA ASN A 21 -4.23 -5.92 -20.21
C ASN A 21 -4.30 -7.00 -19.12
N LEU A 22 -3.78 -8.20 -19.37
CA LEU A 22 -3.75 -9.29 -18.38
C LEU A 22 -2.89 -8.93 -17.16
N VAL A 23 -1.72 -8.33 -17.37
CA VAL A 23 -0.83 -7.87 -16.29
C VAL A 23 -1.49 -6.78 -15.46
N VAL A 24 -2.19 -5.84 -16.09
CA VAL A 24 -2.92 -4.78 -15.37
C VAL A 24 -4.07 -5.35 -14.54
N VAL A 25 -4.85 -6.29 -15.09
CA VAL A 25 -5.97 -6.95 -14.39
C VAL A 25 -5.48 -7.79 -13.20
N LEU A 26 -4.39 -8.53 -13.35
CA LEU A 26 -3.79 -9.33 -12.27
C LEU A 26 -3.03 -8.47 -11.23
N GLY A 27 -2.62 -7.25 -11.60
CA GLY A 27 -1.94 -6.30 -10.73
C GLY A 27 -2.89 -5.48 -9.84
N GLN A 28 -4.19 -5.47 -10.12
CA GLN A 28 -5.19 -4.84 -9.26
C GLN A 28 -5.46 -5.71 -8.04
N ARG A 29 -4.61 -5.55 -7.03
CA ARG A 29 -4.91 -5.98 -5.67
C ARG A 29 -6.00 -5.06 -5.12
N GLU A 30 -7.26 -5.43 -5.33
CA GLU A 30 -8.38 -4.87 -4.58
C GLU A 30 -8.06 -5.10 -3.10
N VAL A 31 -7.85 -4.02 -2.34
CA VAL A 31 -7.59 -4.08 -0.90
C VAL A 31 -8.95 -4.01 -0.20
N PRO A 32 -9.49 -5.12 0.36
CA PRO A 32 -10.73 -5.05 1.12
C PRO A 32 -10.53 -4.14 2.34
N SER A 33 -11.53 -3.32 2.70
CA SER A 33 -11.50 -2.40 3.84
C SER A 33 -11.12 -3.04 5.19
N ALA A 34 -11.18 -4.37 5.32
CA ALA A 34 -10.66 -5.12 6.46
C ALA A 34 -9.13 -4.95 6.65
N HIS A 35 -8.38 -4.74 5.56
CA HIS A 35 -6.95 -4.47 5.59
C HIS A 35 -6.62 -3.13 6.26
N ALA A 36 -7.49 -2.12 6.18
CA ALA A 36 -7.25 -0.85 6.85
C ALA A 36 -7.31 -1.00 8.39
N SER A 37 -8.21 -1.83 8.91
CA SER A 37 -8.26 -2.09 10.36
C SER A 37 -7.08 -2.96 10.83
N LEU A 38 -6.69 -3.96 10.03
CA LEU A 38 -5.53 -4.80 10.32
C LEU A 38 -4.22 -4.00 10.18
N SER A 39 -4.13 -3.11 9.19
CA SER A 39 -2.97 -2.21 9.02
C SER A 39 -2.85 -1.31 10.23
N ASN A 40 -3.93 -0.68 10.69
CA ASN A 40 -3.90 0.19 11.87
C ASN A 40 -3.35 -0.53 13.12
N VAL A 41 -3.74 -1.79 13.35
CA VAL A 41 -3.21 -2.60 14.47
C VAL A 41 -1.73 -2.94 14.26
N THR A 42 -1.36 -3.32 13.04
CA THR A 42 0.02 -3.67 12.68
C THR A 42 0.94 -2.46 12.77
N ASP A 43 0.48 -1.29 12.30
CA ASP A 43 1.18 -0.01 12.32
C ASP A 43 1.38 0.47 13.76
N GLN A 44 0.34 0.36 14.62
CA GLN A 44 0.46 0.67 16.04
C GLN A 44 1.52 -0.20 16.74
N LEU A 45 1.53 -1.50 16.48
CA LEU A 45 2.52 -2.43 17.05
C LEU A 45 3.94 -2.13 16.54
N ALA A 46 4.09 -1.81 15.25
CA ALA A 46 5.37 -1.46 14.65
C ALA A 46 5.95 -0.18 15.26
N LEU A 47 5.12 0.85 15.47
CA LEU A 47 5.55 2.10 16.09
C LEU A 47 5.91 1.91 17.58
N LEU A 48 5.17 1.09 18.34
CA LEU A 48 5.56 0.77 19.73
C LEU A 48 6.87 -0.02 19.79
N SER A 49 7.10 -0.92 18.83
CA SER A 49 8.37 -1.64 18.69
C SER A 49 9.51 -0.69 18.35
N PHE A 50 9.26 0.30 17.48
CA PHE A 50 10.23 1.37 17.22
C PHE A 50 10.55 2.15 18.50
N LYS A 51 9.55 2.55 19.28
CA LYS A 51 9.74 3.23 20.56
C LYS A 51 10.62 2.42 21.52
N SER A 52 10.44 1.11 21.62
CA SER A 52 11.22 0.27 22.55
C SER A 52 12.69 0.16 22.16
N LEU A 53 13.02 0.29 20.87
CA LEU A 53 14.39 0.32 20.36
C LEU A 53 15.09 1.66 20.58
N VAL A 54 14.35 2.74 20.80
CA VAL A 54 14.92 4.06 21.10
C VAL A 54 15.32 4.13 22.57
N THR A 55 16.60 3.87 22.85
CA THR A 55 17.17 3.85 24.20
C THR A 55 17.42 5.23 24.81
N LYS A 56 17.54 6.27 23.98
CA LYS A 56 17.77 7.66 24.41
C LYS A 56 16.79 8.59 23.69
N ASP A 57 15.84 9.12 24.46
CA ASP A 57 14.89 10.15 24.01
C ASP A 57 15.05 11.42 24.88
N PRO A 58 16.14 12.21 24.69
CA PRO A 58 16.44 13.36 25.54
C PRO A 58 15.37 14.46 25.49
N TYR A 59 14.63 14.53 24.38
CA TYR A 59 13.55 15.50 24.18
C TYR A 59 12.16 14.94 24.46
N LYS A 60 12.07 13.67 24.90
CA LYS A 60 10.81 12.99 25.23
C LYS A 60 9.79 13.05 24.09
N VAL A 61 10.24 13.03 22.84
CA VAL A 61 9.37 13.12 21.66
C VAL A 61 8.40 11.95 21.61
N LEU A 62 8.87 10.76 22.02
CA LEU A 62 8.10 9.52 22.01
C LEU A 62 7.32 9.31 23.33
N SER A 63 7.29 10.31 24.23
CA SER A 63 6.63 10.17 25.55
C SER A 63 5.14 9.88 25.45
N ASN A 64 4.46 10.49 24.49
CA ASN A 64 3.02 10.33 24.27
C ASN A 64 2.66 9.05 23.49
N TRP A 65 3.64 8.32 22.95
CA TRP A 65 3.38 7.07 22.22
C TRP A 65 2.89 5.99 23.18
N ASN A 66 1.58 5.82 23.29
CA ASN A 66 0.91 4.94 24.24
C ASN A 66 -0.26 4.21 23.58
N SER A 67 -0.45 2.93 23.90
CA SER A 67 -1.51 2.08 23.34
C SER A 67 -2.93 2.50 23.75
N ASN A 68 -3.07 3.37 24.76
CA ASN A 68 -4.36 3.87 25.23
C ASN A 68 -4.95 4.97 24.33
N ILE A 69 -4.13 5.65 23.53
CA ILE A 69 -4.58 6.68 22.59
C ILE A 69 -4.30 6.26 21.15
N THR A 70 -4.98 6.88 20.18
CA THR A 70 -4.76 6.53 18.78
C THR A 70 -3.36 6.95 18.34
N PHE A 71 -2.69 6.13 17.53
CA PHE A 71 -1.32 6.43 17.07
C PHE A 71 -1.27 7.68 16.18
N CYS A 72 -2.40 8.08 15.61
CA CYS A 72 -2.52 9.33 14.85
C CYS A 72 -2.35 10.58 15.70
N ASP A 73 -2.58 10.49 17.01
CA ASP A 73 -2.41 11.60 17.95
C ASP A 73 -0.99 11.64 18.54
N TRP A 74 -0.13 10.68 18.18
CA TRP A 74 1.23 10.62 18.69
C TRP A 74 2.10 11.71 18.07
N ASN A 75 3.00 12.26 18.89
CA ASN A 75 3.98 13.23 18.43
C ASN A 75 4.80 12.69 17.25
N GLY A 76 4.84 13.45 16.15
CA GLY A 76 5.58 13.10 14.94
C GLY A 76 4.90 12.08 14.02
N VAL A 77 3.71 11.59 14.38
CA VAL A 77 2.91 10.72 13.52
C VAL A 77 1.86 11.57 12.79
N SER A 78 1.69 11.34 11.50
CA SER A 78 0.67 12.01 10.70
C SER A 78 -0.16 10.98 9.97
N CYS A 79 -1.44 10.91 10.30
CA CYS A 79 -2.39 10.06 9.60
C CYS A 79 -3.04 10.84 8.46
N SER A 80 -2.85 10.36 7.23
CA SER A 80 -3.62 10.87 6.09
C SER A 80 -4.97 10.16 6.03
N ARG A 81 -6.06 10.94 5.88
CA ARG A 81 -7.41 10.39 5.66
C ARG A 81 -7.71 10.12 4.18
N GLY A 82 -6.72 10.28 3.30
CA GLY A 82 -6.87 10.10 1.86
C GLY A 82 -6.44 8.69 1.48
N SER A 83 -7.38 7.93 0.90
CA SER A 83 -7.21 6.68 0.15
C SER A 83 -5.81 6.07 0.23
N GLN A 84 -5.68 4.94 0.94
CA GLN A 84 -4.58 4.00 0.71
C GLN A 84 -4.46 3.80 -0.80
N ARG A 85 -3.34 4.24 -1.38
CA ARG A 85 -2.95 3.90 -2.74
C ARG A 85 -2.34 2.51 -2.76
#